data_AF-A0A842UM01-F1
#
_entry.id   AF-A0A842UM01-F1
#
_cell.length_a   1.000
_cell.length_b   1.000
_cell.length_c   1.000
_cell.angle_alpha   90.00
_cell.angle_beta   90.00
_cell.angle_gamma   90.00
#
_symmetry.space_group_name_H-M   'P 1'
#
loop_
_entity.id
_entity.type
_entity.pdbx_description
1 polymer ?
#
loop_
_entity_poly.entity_id
_entity_poly.type
_entity_poly.pdbx_seq_one_letter_code
_entity_poly.pdbx_strand_id
1 'polypeptide(L)'
;MAGLYPNKGADAASFTPGDVVKYYINEREISPYTGRVSEVHPGIQKVDVEWQVGGNRRMDPTELIMVTPFQGTSPVTEDTGYSSYDKEVSKENYGTMRQHMKEKAKKVAAQTAGVAEEMFGVRELAKKVASDFAGGVVDKLASDVLVGVERGLSDIQIYQALYPKYANICSDDFMRAAIQKIAAFSSQSPQTPGKYSVGNVPPGAKFGEIVFMQNPQDFSGFVSKSGFGKGEKAFFESPDDEKIKYLSQWDHGDVGEVRDKPSHGSSDTVYRKGDYVLSYNPSLGYAGLERIVEE
;
A
#
# COMPACT_ATOMS: atom_id res chain seq x y z
N MET A 1 -24.57 20.14 36.48
CA MET A 1 -24.14 21.19 35.52
C MET A 1 -24.51 20.69 34.13
N ALA A 2 -25.41 21.37 33.42
CA ALA A 2 -25.78 21.00 32.05
C ALA A 2 -24.60 21.30 31.13
N GLY A 3 -24.07 20.26 30.49
CA GLY A 3 -22.82 20.30 29.74
C GLY A 3 -22.99 20.99 28.39
N LEU A 4 -22.15 21.99 28.13
CA LEU A 4 -21.83 22.41 26.77
C LEU A 4 -21.01 21.27 26.14
N TYR A 5 -21.54 20.62 25.11
CA TYR A 5 -20.83 19.56 24.38
C TYR A 5 -20.21 20.16 23.12
N PRO A 6 -18.92 20.53 23.11
CA PRO A 6 -18.26 20.91 21.87
C PRO A 6 -18.22 19.69 20.95
N ASN A 7 -18.95 19.75 19.83
CA ASN A 7 -19.01 18.64 18.88
C ASN A 7 -17.96 18.83 17.79
N LYS A 8 -16.68 18.75 18.16
CA LYS A 8 -15.56 18.74 17.20
C LYS A 8 -15.63 17.44 16.41
N GLY A 9 -16.19 17.51 15.21
CA GLY A 9 -16.49 16.34 14.36
C GLY A 9 -17.98 16.08 14.14
N ALA A 10 -18.85 17.04 14.47
CA ALA A 10 -20.27 16.95 14.17
C ALA A 10 -20.50 16.76 12.67
N ASP A 11 -21.22 15.71 12.30
CA ASP A 11 -21.80 15.56 10.97
C ASP A 11 -23.18 16.22 10.96
N ALA A 12 -23.65 16.68 9.80
CA ALA A 12 -25.01 17.21 9.65
C ALA A 12 -26.06 16.20 10.12
N ALA A 13 -25.82 14.90 9.90
CA ALA A 13 -26.69 13.82 10.34
C ALA A 13 -26.82 13.68 11.88
N SER A 14 -25.96 14.34 12.66
CA SER A 14 -26.04 14.35 14.13
C SER A 14 -27.06 15.34 14.70
N PHE A 15 -27.64 16.20 13.85
CA PHE A 15 -28.67 17.15 14.22
C PHE A 15 -30.05 16.69 13.77
N THR A 16 -31.08 17.11 14.50
CA THR A 16 -32.48 16.91 14.16
C THR A 16 -33.23 18.24 14.14
N PRO A 17 -34.20 18.44 13.21
CA PRO A 17 -35.06 19.61 13.23
C PRO A 17 -35.74 19.76 14.60
N GLY A 18 -35.55 20.92 15.22
CA GLY A 18 -36.01 21.23 16.56
C GLY A 18 -34.91 21.34 17.61
N ASP A 19 -33.71 20.82 17.34
CA ASP A 19 -32.57 20.95 18.26
C ASP A 19 -32.20 22.40 18.52
N VAL A 20 -31.85 22.70 19.77
CA VAL A 20 -31.41 24.04 20.17
C VAL A 20 -29.89 24.09 20.11
N VAL A 21 -29.37 25.05 19.36
CA VAL A 21 -27.93 25.20 19.11
C VAL A 21 -27.44 26.61 19.42
N LYS A 22 -26.16 26.70 19.77
CA LYS A 22 -25.35 27.93 19.73
C LYS A 22 -24.25 27.74 18.69
N TYR A 23 -23.61 28.82 18.27
CA TYR A 23 -22.47 28.75 17.38
C TYR A 23 -21.25 29.45 17.97
N TYR A 24 -20.06 29.09 17.51
CA TYR A 24 -18.83 29.80 17.83
C TYR A 24 -18.72 31.09 17.01
N ILE A 25 -18.60 32.26 17.65
CA ILE A 25 -18.30 33.52 16.94
C ILE A 25 -16.84 33.51 16.46
N ASN A 26 -15.97 32.93 17.28
CA ASN A 26 -14.56 32.64 17.02
C ASN A 26 -14.22 31.30 17.69
N GLU A 27 -13.04 30.73 17.44
CA GLU A 27 -12.58 29.44 18.02
C GLU A 27 -12.58 29.36 19.56
N ARG A 28 -12.84 30.47 20.27
CA ARG A 28 -12.82 30.58 21.72
C ARG A 28 -14.13 31.08 22.35
N GLU A 29 -15.00 31.74 21.59
CA GLU A 29 -16.17 32.43 22.14
C GLU A 29 -17.47 31.85 21.60
N ILE A 30 -18.35 31.46 22.52
CA ILE A 30 -19.68 30.93 22.21
C ILE A 30 -20.63 32.12 22.07
N SER A 31 -21.41 32.12 20.99
CA SER A 31 -22.43 33.13 20.74
C SER A 31 -23.44 33.23 21.90
N PRO A 32 -23.86 34.44 22.30
CA PRO A 32 -24.94 34.60 23.25
C PRO A 32 -26.30 34.18 22.66
N TYR A 33 -26.41 34.13 21.33
CA TYR A 33 -27.65 33.84 20.63
C TYR A 33 -27.90 32.35 20.52
N THR A 34 -29.12 31.93 20.84
CA THR A 34 -29.63 30.58 20.61
C THR A 34 -30.41 30.53 19.31
N GLY A 35 -30.18 29.46 18.55
CA GLY A 35 -30.91 29.15 17.33
C GLY A 35 -31.58 27.79 17.44
N ARG A 36 -32.55 27.55 16.58
CA ARG A 36 -33.24 26.27 16.46
C ARG A 36 -32.95 25.68 15.09
N VAL A 37 -32.53 24.43 15.04
CA VAL A 37 -32.34 23.72 13.78
C VAL A 37 -33.69 23.61 13.08
N SER A 38 -33.82 24.20 11.90
CA SER A 38 -35.04 24.16 11.11
C SER A 38 -34.98 23.04 10.06
N GLU A 39 -33.83 22.84 9.42
CA GLU A 39 -33.63 21.80 8.42
C GLU A 39 -32.19 21.25 8.45
N VAL A 40 -32.04 19.98 8.06
CA VAL A 40 -30.74 19.28 8.03
C VAL A 40 -30.50 18.73 6.63
N HIS A 41 -29.32 19.01 6.08
CA HIS A 41 -28.94 18.64 4.71
C HIS A 41 -27.68 17.75 4.70
N PRO A 42 -27.82 16.42 4.94
CA PRO A 42 -26.67 15.52 5.04
C PRO A 42 -25.82 15.44 3.76
N GLY A 43 -26.45 15.55 2.58
CA GLY A 43 -25.76 15.41 1.29
C GLY A 43 -24.77 16.54 0.98
N ILE A 44 -24.92 17.70 1.61
CA ILE A 44 -24.02 18.86 1.46
C ILE A 44 -23.34 19.24 2.77
N GLN A 45 -23.50 18.44 3.84
CA GLN A 45 -22.96 18.68 5.17
C GLN A 45 -23.31 20.08 5.73
N LYS A 46 -24.59 20.48 5.64
CA LYS A 46 -25.08 21.77 6.15
C LYS A 46 -26.34 21.63 6.99
N VAL A 47 -26.52 22.58 7.91
CA VAL A 47 -27.68 22.66 8.80
C VAL A 47 -28.25 24.07 8.70
N ASP A 48 -29.55 24.19 8.43
CA ASP A 48 -30.23 25.48 8.46
C ASP A 48 -30.74 25.73 9.89
N VAL A 49 -30.40 26.89 10.44
CA VAL A 49 -30.71 27.27 11.81
C VAL A 49 -31.47 28.59 11.81
N GLU A 50 -32.62 28.61 12.48
CA GLU A 50 -33.42 29.79 12.72
C GLU A 50 -32.90 30.50 13.97
N TRP A 51 -32.37 31.71 13.79
CA TRP A 51 -31.88 32.54 14.89
C TRP A 51 -32.96 33.53 15.33
N GLN A 52 -33.07 33.78 16.64
CA GLN A 52 -33.99 34.78 17.20
C GLN A 52 -33.80 36.18 16.58
N VAL A 53 -32.55 36.51 16.23
CA VAL A 53 -32.19 37.79 15.62
C VAL A 53 -31.37 37.49 14.37
N GLY A 54 -32.00 37.61 13.20
CA GLY A 54 -31.31 37.43 11.91
C GLY A 54 -31.83 36.29 11.03
N GLY A 55 -32.95 35.65 11.39
CA GLY A 55 -33.68 34.71 10.54
C GLY A 55 -32.94 33.39 10.31
N ASN A 56 -33.36 32.67 9.26
CA ASN A 56 -32.73 31.40 8.87
C ASN A 56 -31.35 31.63 8.25
N ARG A 57 -30.35 30.92 8.78
CA ARG A 57 -28.99 30.89 8.21
C ARG A 57 -28.50 29.46 8.08
N ARG A 58 -27.80 29.21 6.97
CA ARG A 58 -27.12 27.94 6.71
C ARG A 58 -25.77 27.93 7.41
N MET A 59 -25.55 26.97 8.29
CA MET A 59 -24.37 26.84 9.13
C MET A 59 -23.63 25.53 8.87
N ASP A 60 -22.34 25.52 9.19
CA ASP A 60 -21.57 24.29 9.22
C ASP A 60 -21.86 23.51 10.52
N PRO A 61 -22.12 22.19 10.45
CA PRO A 61 -22.31 21.36 11.64
C PRO A 61 -21.22 21.54 12.70
N THR A 62 -19.98 21.74 12.27
CA THR A 62 -18.80 21.85 13.14
C THR A 62 -18.74 23.16 13.94
N GLU A 63 -19.47 24.18 13.49
CA GLU A 63 -19.57 25.47 14.16
C GLU A 63 -20.68 25.49 15.22
N LEU A 64 -21.55 24.46 15.23
CA LEU A 64 -22.72 24.37 16.09
C LEU A 64 -22.43 23.57 17.37
N ILE A 65 -23.02 24.04 18.46
CA ILE A 65 -22.97 23.44 19.80
C ILE A 65 -24.41 23.14 20.21
N MET A 66 -24.72 21.87 20.46
CA MET A 66 -26.01 21.51 21.03
C MET A 66 -26.13 22.02 22.47
N VAL A 67 -27.24 22.68 22.78
CA VAL A 67 -27.54 23.20 24.11
C VAL A 67 -28.83 22.61 24.62
N THR A 68 -28.89 22.29 25.91
CA THR A 68 -30.13 21.85 26.52
C THR A 68 -31.16 22.98 26.51
N PRO A 69 -32.44 22.72 26.19
CA PRO A 69 -33.49 23.74 26.03
C PRO A 69 -33.68 24.68 27.24
N PHE A 70 -33.26 24.27 28.44
CA PHE A 70 -33.38 25.06 29.67
C PHE A 70 -32.36 26.20 29.83
N GLN A 71 -31.37 26.32 28.94
CA GLN A 71 -30.31 27.34 29.02
C GLN A 71 -30.43 28.48 27.99
N GLY A 72 -31.58 28.62 27.32
CA GLY A 72 -31.83 29.65 26.31
C GLY A 72 -33.17 30.36 26.52
N THR A 73 -33.22 31.64 26.15
CA THR A 73 -34.47 32.40 25.97
C THR A 73 -35.46 31.64 25.09
N SER A 74 -36.76 31.82 25.32
CA SER A 74 -37.85 31.07 24.67
C SER A 74 -37.60 30.81 23.18
N PRO A 75 -37.74 29.56 22.70
CA PRO A 75 -37.55 29.24 21.30
C PRO A 75 -38.53 30.02 20.43
N VAL A 76 -38.10 30.38 19.22
CA VAL A 76 -38.95 30.97 18.19
C VAL A 76 -40.14 30.02 17.96
N THR A 77 -41.35 30.50 18.22
CA THR A 77 -42.58 29.70 18.21
C THR A 77 -43.20 29.56 16.83
N GLU A 78 -42.72 30.32 15.84
CA GLU A 78 -43.28 30.32 14.49
C GLU A 78 -42.14 30.15 13.47
N ASP A 79 -42.21 29.09 12.65
CA ASP A 79 -41.31 28.84 11.51
C ASP A 79 -41.50 29.97 10.50
N THR A 80 -40.61 30.96 10.52
CA THR A 80 -40.60 32.06 9.55
C THR A 80 -39.77 31.73 8.30
N GLY A 81 -39.33 30.47 8.17
CA GLY A 81 -38.55 30.01 7.03
C GLY A 81 -39.28 30.25 5.72
N TYR A 82 -38.69 31.11 4.88
CA TYR A 82 -39.12 31.41 3.51
C TYR A 82 -39.74 30.18 2.84
N SER A 83 -40.93 30.34 2.27
CA SER A 83 -41.46 29.44 1.24
C SER A 83 -40.60 29.58 -0.01
N SER A 84 -39.35 29.12 0.07
CA SER A 84 -38.48 29.09 -1.09
C SER A 84 -38.97 27.99 -2.02
N TYR A 85 -38.85 28.24 -3.32
CA TYR A 85 -38.96 27.23 -4.36
C TYR A 85 -38.18 25.95 -3.99
N ASP A 86 -37.04 26.10 -3.31
CA ASP A 86 -36.23 25.00 -2.79
C ASP A 86 -36.94 24.14 -1.72
N LYS A 87 -37.82 24.71 -0.87
CA LYS A 87 -38.62 23.97 0.13
C LYS A 87 -39.69 23.12 -0.54
N GLU A 88 -40.30 23.63 -1.62
CA GLU A 88 -41.25 22.87 -2.45
C GLU A 88 -40.54 21.77 -3.25
N VAL A 89 -39.45 22.11 -3.94
CA VAL A 89 -38.61 21.16 -4.69
C VAL A 89 -38.02 20.08 -3.77
N SER A 90 -37.62 20.43 -2.54
CA SER A 90 -37.13 19.48 -1.54
C SER A 90 -38.23 18.51 -1.11
N LYS A 91 -39.44 19.01 -0.80
CA LYS A 91 -40.59 18.18 -0.43
C LYS A 91 -41.06 17.27 -1.57
N GLU A 92 -41.09 17.77 -2.80
CA GLU A 92 -41.50 17.01 -3.99
C GLU A 92 -40.45 15.93 -4.36
N ASN A 93 -39.17 16.20 -4.09
CA ASN A 93 -38.06 15.27 -4.34
C ASN A 93 -37.62 14.44 -3.12
N TYR A 94 -38.29 14.59 -1.97
CA TYR A 94 -37.96 13.88 -0.74
C TYR A 94 -38.32 12.40 -0.90
N GLY A 95 -37.30 11.57 -1.15
CA GLY A 95 -37.43 10.12 -1.34
C GLY A 95 -37.16 9.63 -2.76
N THR A 96 -37.47 10.44 -3.79
CA THR A 96 -37.26 10.08 -5.22
C THR A 96 -35.83 10.33 -5.68
N MET A 97 -35.17 11.39 -5.16
CA MET A 97 -33.75 11.65 -5.44
C MET A 97 -32.85 10.48 -5.04
N ARG A 98 -33.19 9.74 -3.98
CA ARG A 98 -32.39 8.60 -3.50
C ARG A 98 -32.43 7.43 -4.48
N GLN A 99 -33.52 7.25 -5.22
CA GLN A 99 -33.63 6.20 -6.24
C GLN A 99 -32.98 6.63 -7.55
N HIS A 100 -33.26 7.84 -8.02
CA HIS A 100 -32.71 8.32 -9.28
C HIS A 100 -31.19 8.55 -9.20
N MET A 101 -30.67 9.03 -8.06
CA MET A 101 -29.23 9.12 -7.80
C MET A 101 -28.60 7.74 -7.60
N LYS A 102 -29.30 6.77 -7.00
CA LYS A 102 -28.79 5.38 -6.92
C LYS A 102 -28.67 4.75 -8.30
N GLU A 103 -29.65 4.93 -9.20
CA GLU A 103 -29.55 4.40 -10.56
C GLU A 103 -28.50 5.12 -11.40
N LYS A 104 -28.41 6.46 -11.30
CA LYS A 104 -27.37 7.23 -12.00
C LYS A 104 -25.98 6.91 -11.45
N ALA A 105 -25.82 6.81 -10.14
CA ALA A 105 -24.57 6.38 -9.51
C ALA A 105 -24.21 4.94 -9.88
N LYS A 106 -25.19 4.02 -10.00
CA LYS A 106 -24.95 2.64 -10.44
C LYS A 106 -24.52 2.58 -11.91
N LYS A 107 -25.12 3.39 -12.80
CA LYS A 107 -24.70 3.50 -14.21
C LYS A 107 -23.33 4.17 -14.36
N VAL A 108 -23.07 5.25 -13.63
CA VAL A 108 -21.76 5.92 -13.63
C VAL A 108 -20.70 5.00 -13.04
N ALA A 109 -20.98 4.30 -11.94
CA ALA A 109 -20.06 3.32 -11.35
C ALA A 109 -19.79 2.13 -12.28
N ALA A 110 -20.79 1.65 -13.04
CA ALA A 110 -20.58 0.60 -14.04
C ALA A 110 -19.75 1.09 -15.24
N GLN A 111 -19.96 2.32 -15.70
CA GLN A 111 -19.16 2.93 -16.76
C GLN A 111 -17.74 3.27 -16.30
N THR A 112 -17.55 3.80 -15.09
CA THR A 112 -16.21 4.05 -14.53
C THR A 112 -15.50 2.77 -14.13
N ALA A 113 -16.20 1.71 -13.74
CA ALA A 113 -15.61 0.39 -13.55
C ALA A 113 -15.10 -0.20 -14.88
N GLY A 114 -15.87 -0.11 -15.97
CA GLY A 114 -15.42 -0.56 -17.30
C GLY A 114 -14.23 0.25 -17.84
N VAL A 115 -14.26 1.57 -17.68
CA VAL A 115 -13.14 2.45 -18.09
C VAL A 115 -11.92 2.28 -17.16
N ALA A 116 -12.12 2.03 -15.87
CA ALA A 116 -11.04 1.75 -14.94
C ALA A 116 -10.42 0.36 -15.20
N GLU A 117 -11.20 -0.66 -15.56
CA GLU A 117 -10.69 -1.97 -15.98
C GLU A 117 -9.91 -1.87 -17.31
N GLU A 118 -10.39 -1.10 -18.29
CA GLU A 118 -9.63 -0.83 -19.52
C GLU A 118 -8.35 -0.04 -19.25
N MET A 119 -8.40 1.02 -18.43
CA MET A 119 -7.20 1.79 -18.07
C MET A 119 -6.22 0.99 -17.21
N PHE A 120 -6.71 0.11 -16.33
CA PHE A 120 -5.88 -0.80 -15.55
C PHE A 120 -5.24 -1.85 -16.45
N GLY A 121 -6.00 -2.42 -17.38
CA GLY A 121 -5.49 -3.32 -18.42
C GLY A 121 -4.43 -2.67 -19.31
N VAL A 122 -4.64 -1.43 -19.76
CA VAL A 122 -3.66 -0.68 -20.55
C VAL A 122 -2.44 -0.29 -19.72
N ARG A 123 -2.58 0.04 -18.43
CA ARG A 123 -1.44 0.30 -17.54
C ARG A 123 -0.63 -0.96 -17.26
N GLU A 124 -1.27 -2.10 -17.01
CA GLU A 124 -0.58 -3.37 -16.80
C GLU A 124 0.08 -3.87 -18.09
N LEU A 125 -0.58 -3.69 -19.24
CA LEU A 125 0.02 -3.96 -20.54
C LEU A 125 1.22 -3.03 -20.80
N ALA A 126 1.12 -1.74 -20.50
CA ALA A 126 2.21 -0.78 -20.67
C ALA A 126 3.37 -1.08 -19.71
N LYS A 127 3.10 -1.47 -18.46
CA LYS A 127 4.12 -1.94 -17.51
C LYS A 127 4.79 -3.21 -17.99
N LYS A 128 4.01 -4.17 -18.52
CA LYS A 128 4.54 -5.42 -19.08
C LYS A 128 5.39 -5.15 -20.31
N VAL A 129 4.92 -4.33 -21.24
CA VAL A 129 5.69 -3.92 -22.43
C VAL A 129 6.93 -3.13 -22.04
N ALA A 130 6.85 -2.23 -21.06
CA ALA A 130 8.00 -1.49 -20.54
C ALA A 130 8.99 -2.42 -19.82
N SER A 131 8.52 -3.42 -19.08
CA SER A 131 9.34 -4.43 -18.40
C SER A 131 10.02 -5.37 -19.39
N ASP A 132 9.29 -5.85 -20.40
CA ASP A 132 9.81 -6.73 -21.45
C ASP A 132 10.79 -5.97 -22.36
N PHE A 133 10.51 -4.69 -22.66
CA PHE A 133 11.41 -3.80 -23.38
C PHE A 133 12.66 -3.48 -22.55
N ALA A 134 12.50 -3.14 -21.27
CA ALA A 134 13.62 -2.89 -20.37
C ALA A 134 14.49 -4.14 -20.22
N GLY A 135 13.91 -5.33 -20.03
CA GLY A 135 14.66 -6.59 -19.99
C GLY A 135 15.46 -6.81 -21.27
N GLY A 136 14.82 -6.71 -22.45
CA GLY A 136 15.51 -6.92 -23.73
C GLY A 136 16.62 -5.92 -24.04
N VAL A 137 16.47 -4.65 -23.64
CA VAL A 137 17.51 -3.62 -23.80
C VAL A 137 18.63 -3.82 -22.78
N VAL A 138 18.29 -4.12 -21.53
CA VAL A 138 19.26 -4.31 -20.45
C VAL A 138 20.10 -5.58 -20.68
N ASP A 139 19.49 -6.68 -21.12
CA ASP A 139 20.21 -7.92 -21.41
C ASP A 139 21.19 -7.74 -22.57
N LYS A 140 20.80 -7.02 -23.62
CA LYS A 140 21.68 -6.69 -24.76
C LYS A 140 22.81 -5.76 -24.35
N LEU A 141 22.51 -4.71 -23.59
CA LEU A 141 23.51 -3.80 -23.06
C LEU A 141 24.50 -4.56 -22.17
N ALA A 142 24.02 -5.42 -21.27
CA ALA A 142 24.87 -6.22 -20.40
C ALA A 142 25.76 -7.18 -21.17
N SER A 143 25.21 -7.87 -22.19
CA SER A 143 25.99 -8.73 -23.08
C SER A 143 27.08 -7.95 -23.83
N ASP A 144 26.76 -6.78 -24.37
CA ASP A 144 27.71 -5.95 -25.11
C ASP A 144 28.82 -5.38 -24.22
N VAL A 145 28.48 -5.01 -22.97
CA VAL A 145 29.45 -4.58 -21.96
C VAL A 145 30.38 -5.73 -21.59
N LEU A 146 29.86 -6.94 -21.35
CA LEU A 146 30.66 -8.12 -21.06
C LEU A 146 31.66 -8.43 -22.19
N VAL A 147 31.23 -8.36 -23.46
CA VAL A 147 32.14 -8.52 -24.61
C VAL A 147 33.26 -7.47 -24.61
N GLY A 148 32.97 -6.24 -24.16
CA GLY A 148 33.98 -5.19 -24.00
C GLY A 148 34.98 -5.50 -22.89
N VAL A 149 34.51 -6.02 -21.76
CA VAL A 149 35.35 -6.41 -20.62
C VAL A 149 36.22 -7.63 -20.96
N GLU A 150 35.68 -8.65 -21.63
CA GLU A 150 36.43 -9.83 -22.10
C GLU A 150 37.56 -9.46 -23.07
N ARG A 151 37.38 -8.37 -23.83
CA ARG A 151 38.42 -7.80 -24.71
C ARG A 151 39.46 -6.97 -23.97
N GLY A 152 39.35 -6.85 -22.64
CA GLY A 152 40.27 -6.08 -21.80
C GLY A 152 40.15 -4.57 -21.98
N LEU A 153 39.00 -4.07 -22.45
CA LEU A 153 38.76 -2.64 -22.61
C LEU A 153 38.47 -1.99 -21.25
N SER A 154 38.96 -0.76 -21.05
CA SER A 154 38.59 0.04 -19.87
C SER A 154 37.15 0.55 -19.97
N ASP A 155 36.53 0.85 -18.81
CA ASP A 155 35.15 1.35 -18.71
C ASP A 155 34.87 2.54 -19.67
N ILE A 156 35.84 3.45 -19.81
CA ILE A 156 35.73 4.62 -20.69
C ILE A 156 35.73 4.20 -22.17
N GLN A 157 36.55 3.21 -22.54
CA GLN A 157 36.59 2.69 -23.92
C GLN A 157 35.32 1.90 -24.26
N ILE A 158 34.79 1.12 -23.31
CA ILE A 158 33.50 0.41 -23.45
C ILE A 158 32.38 1.42 -23.63
N TYR A 159 32.34 2.47 -22.79
CA TYR A 159 31.35 3.53 -22.89
C TYR A 159 31.41 4.23 -24.26
N GLN A 160 32.59 4.61 -24.74
CA GLN A 160 32.75 5.24 -26.06
C GLN A 160 32.33 4.34 -27.22
N ALA A 161 32.53 3.02 -27.10
CA ALA A 161 32.13 2.05 -28.12
C ALA A 161 30.61 1.79 -28.14
N LEU A 162 29.95 1.83 -26.98
CA LEU A 162 28.53 1.50 -26.84
C LEU A 162 27.61 2.73 -26.93
N TYR A 163 28.09 3.91 -26.54
CA TYR A 163 27.28 5.13 -26.51
C TYR A 163 26.55 5.41 -27.84
N PRO A 164 27.18 5.31 -29.03
CA PRO A 164 26.47 5.57 -30.30
C PRO A 164 25.30 4.61 -30.57
N LYS A 165 25.33 3.40 -29.99
CA LYS A 165 24.28 2.39 -30.18
C LYS A 165 23.11 2.58 -29.21
N TYR A 166 23.38 3.08 -28.01
CA TYR A 166 22.39 3.16 -26.93
C TYR A 166 21.96 4.59 -26.56
N ALA A 167 22.57 5.63 -27.13
CA ALA A 167 22.29 7.04 -26.81
C ALA A 167 20.82 7.45 -27.01
N ASN A 168 20.11 6.80 -27.93
CA ASN A 168 18.68 7.08 -28.20
C ASN A 168 17.72 6.27 -27.30
N ILE A 169 18.24 5.36 -26.48
CA ILE A 169 17.46 4.37 -25.73
C ILE A 169 17.73 4.48 -24.21
N CYS A 170 18.97 4.76 -23.82
CA CYS A 170 19.42 4.83 -22.44
C CYS A 170 19.98 6.22 -22.11
N SER A 171 19.80 6.69 -20.88
CA SER A 171 20.47 7.91 -20.41
C SER A 171 21.97 7.68 -20.20
N ASP A 172 22.77 8.75 -20.28
CA ASP A 172 24.23 8.70 -20.04
C ASP A 172 24.53 8.12 -18.65
N ASP A 173 23.85 8.61 -17.62
CA ASP A 173 24.02 8.15 -16.24
C ASP A 173 23.72 6.65 -16.09
N PHE A 174 22.70 6.14 -16.79
CA PHE A 174 22.36 4.73 -16.79
C PHE A 174 23.46 3.89 -17.45
N MET A 175 23.96 4.32 -18.61
CA MET A 175 25.04 3.63 -19.34
C MET A 175 26.31 3.54 -18.50
N ARG A 176 26.73 4.65 -17.87
CA ARG A 176 27.92 4.68 -17.02
C ARG A 176 27.77 3.81 -15.79
N ALA A 177 26.62 3.89 -15.11
CA ALA A 177 26.35 3.06 -13.94
C ALA A 177 26.28 1.57 -14.28
N ALA A 178 25.69 1.21 -15.42
CA ALA A 178 25.64 -0.18 -15.89
C ALA A 178 27.05 -0.70 -16.22
N ILE A 179 27.85 0.06 -16.97
CA ILE A 179 29.22 -0.32 -17.31
C ILE A 179 30.07 -0.50 -16.05
N GLN A 180 30.05 0.46 -15.13
CA GLN A 180 30.80 0.36 -13.88
C GLN A 180 30.38 -0.85 -13.05
N LYS A 181 29.08 -1.12 -12.90
CA LYS A 181 28.60 -2.26 -12.12
C LYS A 181 28.96 -3.59 -12.77
N ILE A 182 28.83 -3.72 -14.08
CA ILE A 182 29.11 -4.96 -14.80
C ILE A 182 30.62 -5.21 -14.90
N ALA A 183 31.43 -4.17 -15.14
CA ALA A 183 32.89 -4.26 -15.13
C ALA A 183 33.44 -4.56 -13.72
N ALA A 184 32.86 -3.96 -12.66
CA ALA A 184 33.16 -4.33 -11.28
C ALA A 184 32.76 -5.78 -10.96
N PHE A 185 31.63 -6.24 -11.48
CA PHE A 185 31.17 -7.63 -11.31
C PHE A 185 32.05 -8.62 -12.07
N SER A 186 32.61 -8.24 -13.21
CA SER A 186 33.50 -9.09 -14.02
C SER A 186 34.97 -9.06 -13.58
N SER A 187 35.41 -8.01 -12.88
CA SER A 187 36.75 -7.93 -12.28
C SER A 187 36.83 -8.62 -10.91
N GLN A 188 35.69 -8.85 -10.27
CA GLN A 188 35.54 -9.91 -9.28
C GLN A 188 35.60 -11.24 -10.03
N SER A 189 36.64 -12.04 -9.77
CA SER A 189 36.75 -13.40 -10.29
C SER A 189 35.39 -14.11 -10.14
N PRO A 190 34.87 -14.77 -11.19
CA PRO A 190 33.47 -15.16 -11.23
C PRO A 190 33.20 -16.22 -10.15
N GLN A 191 32.61 -15.81 -9.03
CA GLN A 191 31.64 -16.67 -8.37
C GLN A 191 30.40 -16.62 -9.24
N THR A 192 30.36 -17.54 -10.21
CA THR A 192 29.13 -17.92 -10.88
C THR A 192 28.03 -18.05 -9.82
N PRO A 193 26.80 -17.54 -10.01
CA PRO A 193 25.64 -18.04 -9.26
C PRO A 193 25.30 -19.43 -9.83
N GLY A 194 26.29 -20.33 -9.81
CA GLY A 194 26.04 -21.74 -9.86
C GLY A 194 25.34 -22.09 -8.56
N LYS A 195 24.47 -23.10 -8.61
CA LYS A 195 24.13 -23.92 -7.45
C LYS A 195 25.37 -24.00 -6.54
N TYR A 196 25.35 -23.29 -5.42
CA TYR A 196 26.42 -23.39 -4.45
C TYR A 196 26.42 -24.85 -4.00
N SER A 197 27.55 -25.51 -4.22
CA SER A 197 27.80 -26.79 -3.58
C SER A 197 27.91 -26.53 -2.08
N VAL A 198 27.33 -27.44 -1.30
CA VAL A 198 27.44 -27.53 0.15
C VAL A 198 28.87 -27.18 0.58
N GLY A 199 29.11 -26.00 1.14
CA GLY A 199 30.48 -25.60 1.39
C GLY A 199 30.68 -24.14 1.75
N ASN A 200 30.19 -23.73 2.92
CA ASN A 200 30.87 -22.76 3.81
C ASN A 200 30.14 -22.76 5.15
N VAL A 201 29.89 -23.94 5.70
CA VAL A 201 29.58 -24.06 7.12
C VAL A 201 30.92 -24.20 7.84
N PRO A 202 31.22 -23.37 8.85
CA PRO A 202 32.42 -23.53 9.65
C PRO A 202 32.47 -24.95 10.26
N PRO A 203 33.61 -25.65 10.18
CA PRO A 203 33.74 -26.96 10.81
C PRO A 203 33.57 -26.80 12.33
N GLY A 204 32.55 -27.46 12.89
CA GLY A 204 32.18 -27.33 14.31
C GLY A 204 30.96 -26.45 14.58
N ALA A 205 30.39 -25.83 13.54
CA ALA A 205 29.22 -24.99 13.70
C ALA A 205 28.00 -25.77 14.20
N LYS A 206 27.23 -25.12 15.08
CA LYS A 206 25.98 -25.66 15.62
C LYS A 206 24.76 -24.94 15.06
N PHE A 207 23.70 -25.71 14.84
CA PHE A 207 22.50 -25.26 14.15
C PHE A 207 21.28 -25.34 15.04
N GLY A 208 20.55 -24.24 15.17
CA GLY A 208 19.21 -24.21 15.74
C GLY A 208 18.17 -24.19 14.63
N GLU A 209 17.20 -25.10 14.68
CA GLU A 209 16.07 -25.08 13.76
C GLU A 209 15.17 -23.87 14.06
N ILE A 210 14.89 -23.05 13.04
CA ILE A 210 13.94 -21.94 13.15
C ILE A 210 12.55 -22.40 12.71
N VAL A 211 12.47 -22.92 11.48
CA VAL A 211 11.20 -23.32 10.87
C VAL A 211 11.45 -24.36 9.79
N PHE A 212 10.55 -25.35 9.73
CA PHE A 212 10.48 -26.33 8.67
C PHE A 212 9.06 -26.36 8.09
N MET A 213 8.94 -26.07 6.80
CA MET A 213 7.69 -26.08 6.05
C MET A 213 7.65 -27.30 5.15
N GLN A 214 6.57 -28.05 5.22
CA GLN A 214 6.39 -29.28 4.44
C GLN A 214 5.00 -29.36 3.79
N ASN A 215 4.03 -28.60 4.28
CA ASN A 215 2.70 -28.58 3.72
C ASN A 215 2.51 -27.33 2.86
N PRO A 216 1.80 -27.42 1.71
CA PRO A 216 1.48 -26.27 0.86
C PRO A 216 0.81 -25.10 1.62
N GLN A 217 0.05 -25.41 2.67
CA GLN A 217 -0.63 -24.43 3.53
C GLN A 217 0.36 -23.57 4.32
N ASP A 218 1.54 -24.09 4.65
CA ASP A 218 2.57 -23.36 5.41
C ASP A 218 3.08 -22.15 4.61
N PHE A 219 3.04 -22.25 3.28
CA PHE A 219 3.43 -21.18 2.36
C PHE A 219 2.30 -20.20 2.01
N SER A 220 1.08 -20.41 2.50
CA SER A 220 -0.11 -19.64 2.08
C SER A 220 0.01 -18.13 2.32
N GLY A 221 0.82 -17.72 3.31
CA GLY A 221 1.13 -16.32 3.61
C GLY A 221 2.22 -15.71 2.73
N PHE A 222 2.92 -16.49 1.90
CA PHE A 222 3.98 -15.99 1.05
C PHE A 222 3.44 -15.24 -0.17
N VAL A 223 3.94 -14.02 -0.37
CA VAL A 223 3.68 -13.18 -1.54
C VAL A 223 5.02 -12.69 -2.08
N SER A 224 5.36 -13.08 -3.31
CA SER A 224 6.58 -12.66 -3.98
C SER A 224 6.58 -11.14 -4.22
N LYS A 225 7.73 -10.48 -4.05
CA LYS A 225 7.86 -9.05 -4.36
C LYS A 225 7.70 -8.73 -5.84
N SER A 226 7.92 -9.70 -6.72
CA SER A 226 7.69 -9.54 -8.17
C SER A 226 6.20 -9.44 -8.53
N GLY A 227 5.28 -9.64 -7.57
CA GLY A 227 3.84 -9.55 -7.78
C GLY A 227 3.24 -10.74 -8.54
N PHE A 228 4.05 -11.70 -8.99
CA PHE A 228 3.60 -12.92 -9.64
C PHE A 228 3.48 -14.07 -8.63
N GLY A 229 2.24 -14.52 -8.42
CA GLY A 229 1.93 -15.73 -7.64
C GLY A 229 1.76 -15.50 -6.13
N LYS A 230 1.16 -16.50 -5.48
CA LYS A 230 1.03 -16.64 -4.02
C LYS A 230 1.21 -18.11 -3.64
N GLY A 231 1.61 -18.36 -2.41
CA GLY A 231 1.72 -19.73 -1.90
C GLY A 231 3.02 -20.43 -2.31
N GLU A 232 3.02 -21.75 -2.17
CA GLU A 232 4.16 -22.66 -2.34
C GLU A 232 4.93 -22.44 -3.66
N LYS A 233 4.20 -22.38 -4.79
CA LYS A 233 4.83 -22.20 -6.11
C LYS A 233 5.61 -20.88 -6.19
N ALA A 234 5.01 -19.79 -5.70
CA ALA A 234 5.66 -18.49 -5.69
C ALA A 234 6.88 -18.47 -4.76
N PHE A 235 6.83 -19.21 -3.65
CA PHE A 235 7.95 -19.35 -2.73
C PHE A 235 9.16 -20.01 -3.43
N PHE A 236 8.98 -21.18 -4.05
CA PHE A 236 10.09 -21.91 -4.66
C PHE A 236 10.67 -21.21 -5.90
N GLU A 237 9.86 -20.44 -6.63
CA GLU A 237 10.29 -19.64 -7.78
C GLU A 237 10.92 -18.29 -7.40
N SER A 238 10.79 -17.86 -6.13
CA SER A 238 11.36 -16.58 -5.66
C SER A 238 12.89 -16.63 -5.45
N PRO A 239 13.58 -15.48 -5.42
CA PRO A 239 15.00 -15.43 -5.04
C PRO A 239 15.23 -15.96 -3.61
N ASP A 240 16.36 -16.61 -3.36
CA ASP A 240 16.67 -17.21 -2.04
C ASP A 240 16.69 -16.18 -0.89
N ASP A 241 17.07 -14.94 -1.21
CA ASP A 241 16.98 -13.79 -0.31
C ASP A 241 15.55 -13.50 0.18
N GLU A 242 14.55 -13.69 -0.67
CA GLU A 242 13.15 -13.51 -0.30
C GLU A 242 12.65 -14.69 0.53
N LYS A 243 13.10 -15.91 0.21
CA LYS A 243 12.81 -17.11 1.01
C LYS A 243 13.32 -16.96 2.43
N ILE A 244 14.60 -16.59 2.61
CA ILE A 244 15.18 -16.34 3.94
C ILE A 244 14.41 -15.25 4.68
N LYS A 245 14.14 -14.11 4.01
CA LYS A 245 13.41 -13.00 4.64
C LYS A 245 12.02 -13.43 5.13
N TYR A 246 11.34 -14.29 4.39
CA TYR A 246 10.03 -14.81 4.78
C TYR A 246 10.15 -15.78 5.95
N LEU A 247 11.02 -16.78 5.85
CA LEU A 247 11.18 -17.79 6.90
C LEU A 247 11.75 -17.23 8.21
N SER A 248 12.56 -16.17 8.14
CA SER A 248 13.12 -15.55 9.34
C SER A 248 12.10 -14.79 10.20
N GLN A 249 10.84 -14.63 9.75
CA GLN A 249 9.79 -14.04 10.60
C GLN A 249 9.40 -14.95 11.78
N TRP A 250 9.77 -16.23 11.72
CA TRP A 250 9.63 -17.19 12.80
C TRP A 250 10.90 -17.32 13.66
N ASP A 251 11.96 -16.58 13.37
CA ASP A 251 13.11 -16.49 14.28
C ASP A 251 12.76 -15.58 15.47
N HIS A 252 12.31 -16.20 16.56
CA HIS A 252 12.00 -15.51 17.81
C HIS A 252 13.21 -15.34 18.73
N GLY A 253 14.41 -15.72 18.27
CA GLY A 253 15.64 -15.71 19.07
C GLY A 253 15.78 -16.88 20.05
N ASP A 254 14.73 -17.68 20.21
CA ASP A 254 14.77 -18.94 20.96
C ASP A 254 15.39 -20.02 20.09
N VAL A 255 16.57 -20.47 20.50
CA VAL A 255 17.27 -21.56 19.84
C VAL A 255 16.62 -22.85 20.34
N GLY A 256 15.90 -23.55 19.47
CA GLY A 256 15.30 -24.85 19.78
C GLY A 256 16.35 -25.94 19.98
N GLU A 257 16.11 -27.13 19.45
CA GLU A 257 17.12 -28.19 19.48
C GLU A 257 18.36 -27.77 18.66
N VAL A 258 19.52 -27.80 19.32
CA VAL A 258 20.81 -27.47 18.71
C VAL A 258 21.45 -28.75 18.18
N ARG A 259 21.76 -28.77 16.88
CA ARG A 259 22.34 -29.91 16.18
C ARG A 259 23.76 -29.60 15.69
N ASP A 260 24.62 -30.61 15.70
CA ASP A 260 26.00 -30.51 15.18
C ASP A 260 26.06 -30.57 13.64
N LYS A 261 24.93 -30.86 12.99
CA LYS A 261 24.82 -30.98 11.53
C LYS A 261 23.55 -30.30 11.04
N PRO A 262 23.60 -29.66 9.86
CA PRO A 262 22.42 -29.07 9.26
C PRO A 262 21.45 -30.16 8.79
N SER A 263 20.15 -29.85 8.73
CA SER A 263 19.10 -30.82 8.43
C SER A 263 18.89 -31.12 6.94
N HIS A 264 19.83 -30.74 6.06
CA HIS A 264 19.63 -30.86 4.62
C HIS A 264 19.98 -32.26 4.07
N GLY A 265 19.16 -32.73 3.12
CA GLY A 265 19.42 -33.93 2.34
C GLY A 265 20.49 -33.74 1.26
N SER A 266 20.94 -34.82 0.65
CA SER A 266 21.91 -34.80 -0.46
C SER A 266 21.35 -34.20 -1.76
N SER A 267 20.02 -34.14 -1.88
CA SER A 267 19.31 -33.64 -3.06
C SER A 267 18.79 -32.22 -2.86
N ASP A 268 19.13 -31.59 -1.74
CA ASP A 268 18.57 -30.30 -1.37
C ASP A 268 19.39 -29.17 -1.93
N THR A 269 18.70 -28.07 -2.22
CA THR A 269 19.36 -26.80 -2.48
C THR A 269 19.66 -26.14 -1.15
N VAL A 270 20.92 -25.82 -0.91
CA VAL A 270 21.39 -25.19 0.32
C VAL A 270 21.92 -23.80 0.00
N TYR A 271 21.50 -22.82 0.79
CA TYR A 271 21.87 -21.42 0.63
C TYR A 271 22.17 -20.79 1.99
N ARG A 272 23.34 -20.17 2.14
CA ARG A 272 23.75 -19.47 3.37
C ARG A 272 23.68 -17.97 3.18
N LYS A 273 23.12 -17.25 4.16
CA LYS A 273 23.16 -15.79 4.25
C LYS A 273 23.36 -15.33 5.69
N GLY A 274 24.55 -14.80 5.98
CA GLY A 274 24.94 -14.45 7.35
C GLY A 274 24.90 -15.68 8.26
N ASP A 275 24.10 -15.58 9.32
CA ASP A 275 23.92 -16.64 10.32
C ASP A 275 22.79 -17.62 9.95
N TYR A 276 22.19 -17.50 8.76
CA TYR A 276 21.09 -18.38 8.34
C TYR A 276 21.54 -19.36 7.27
N VAL A 277 21.05 -20.59 7.39
CA VAL A 277 21.17 -21.65 6.38
C VAL A 277 19.77 -22.07 5.96
N LEU A 278 19.46 -21.82 4.69
CA LEU A 278 18.24 -22.26 4.03
C LEU A 278 18.51 -23.59 3.32
N SER A 279 17.66 -24.58 3.53
CA SER A 279 17.66 -25.84 2.80
C SER A 279 16.29 -26.12 2.22
N TYR A 280 16.16 -26.40 0.92
CA TYR A 280 14.86 -26.66 0.32
C TYR A 280 14.92 -27.61 -0.87
N ASN A 281 13.79 -28.26 -1.14
CA ASN A 281 13.63 -29.19 -2.25
C ASN A 281 12.30 -28.93 -2.97
N PRO A 282 12.31 -28.22 -4.11
CA PRO A 282 11.08 -27.92 -4.84
C PRO A 282 10.35 -29.16 -5.36
N SER A 283 11.06 -30.26 -5.60
CA SER A 283 10.46 -31.52 -6.06
C SER A 283 9.71 -32.26 -4.96
N LEU A 284 10.12 -32.07 -3.70
CA LEU A 284 9.49 -32.66 -2.52
C LEU A 284 8.61 -31.67 -1.73
N GLY A 285 8.57 -30.39 -2.14
CA GLY A 285 7.68 -29.39 -1.58
C GLY A 285 8.02 -28.90 -0.18
N TYR A 286 9.30 -28.98 0.24
CA TYR A 286 9.71 -28.52 1.57
C TYR A 286 10.80 -27.45 1.54
N ALA A 287 10.83 -26.66 2.62
CA ALA A 287 11.88 -25.70 2.91
C ALA A 287 12.10 -25.59 4.43
N GLY A 288 13.36 -25.57 4.84
CA GLY A 288 13.79 -25.37 6.22
C GLY A 288 14.76 -24.20 6.33
N LEU A 289 14.65 -23.46 7.42
CA LEU A 289 15.60 -22.43 7.81
C LEU A 289 16.22 -22.79 9.16
N GLU A 290 17.54 -22.79 9.20
CA GLU A 290 18.34 -23.01 10.41
C GLU A 290 19.20 -21.77 10.68
N ARG A 291 19.47 -21.51 11.97
CA ARG A 291 20.40 -20.49 12.43
C ARG A 291 21.71 -21.12 12.90
N ILE A 292 22.83 -20.51 12.56
CA ILE A 292 24.14 -20.82 13.11
C ILE A 292 24.23 -20.14 14.48
N VAL A 293 24.43 -20.94 15.52
CA VAL A 293 24.39 -20.52 16.92
C VAL A 293 25.80 -20.41 17.51
N GLU A 294 26.71 -21.25 17.01
CA GLU A 294 28.11 -21.33 17.41
C GLU A 294 28.92 -21.62 16.14
N GLU A 295 30.06 -20.95 15.94
CA GLU A 295 31.03 -21.19 14.85
C GLU A 295 32.34 -21.79 15.38
#